data_AF-A0A0Q6LGV6-F1
#
_entry.id   AF-A0A0Q6LGV6-F1
#
_cell.length_a   1.000
_cell.length_b   1.000
_cell.length_c   1.000
_cell.angle_alpha   90.00
_cell.angle_beta   90.00
_cell.angle_gamma   90.00
#
_symmetry.space_group_name_H-M   'P 1'
#
loop_
_entity.id
_entity.type
_entity.pdbx_description
1 polymer ?
#
loop_
_entity_poly.entity_id
_entity_poly.type
_entity_poly.pdbx_seq_one_letter_code
_entity_poly.pdbx_strand_id
1 'polypeptide(L)'
;MLAGCAATAALPSWGASRCFGTVAQGRLEEGVALPADGANFAAYSRLGVTAGRTHVHSTVRDIVVDAYAQLATALPGTVFVYGETGWASGGRIRPHRSHQNGLSVDFFVPVRNAAGVSVPLPTGLTNKLGYSIEFDAAARFDDLRIDFAAIAEHLFQLAESARRHGSGLAMVIFDPPYLPMLLATPRGDWLREHVNFMKGRAWVRHDEHYHVDFRVACAPLA
;
A
#
# COMPACT_ATOMS: atom_id res chain seq x y z
N MET A 1 9.62 15.24 -43.93
CA MET A 1 9.55 15.35 -42.46
C MET A 1 8.17 14.87 -42.03
N LEU A 2 8.06 13.62 -41.55
CA LEU A 2 6.80 13.03 -41.09
C LEU A 2 6.63 13.41 -39.61
N ALA A 3 5.70 14.31 -39.33
CA ALA A 3 5.31 14.64 -37.96
C ALA A 3 4.43 13.50 -37.41
N GLY A 4 4.98 12.73 -36.48
CA GLY A 4 4.22 11.72 -35.74
C GLY A 4 3.35 12.41 -34.68
N CYS A 5 2.02 12.29 -34.82
CA CYS A 5 1.10 12.63 -33.75
C CYS A 5 1.27 11.62 -32.60
N ALA A 6 1.84 12.06 -31.48
CA ALA A 6 1.78 11.32 -30.24
C ALA A 6 0.35 11.43 -29.68
N ALA A 7 -0.40 10.34 -29.73
CA ALA A 7 -1.71 10.25 -29.08
C ALA A 7 -1.48 10.12 -27.57
N THR A 8 -1.79 11.18 -26.83
CA THR A 8 -1.93 11.12 -25.37
C THR A 8 -3.22 10.38 -25.04
N ALA A 9 -3.09 9.13 -24.58
CA ALA A 9 -4.23 8.40 -24.04
C ALA A 9 -4.67 9.11 -22.74
N ALA A 10 -5.79 9.81 -22.79
CA ALA A 10 -6.43 10.35 -21.60
C ALA A 10 -6.88 9.18 -20.71
N LEU A 11 -6.43 9.17 -19.45
CA LEU A 11 -6.93 8.22 -18.47
C LEU A 11 -8.42 8.52 -18.21
N PRO A 12 -9.27 7.48 -18.05
CA PRO A 12 -10.68 7.69 -17.76
C PRO A 12 -10.83 8.54 -16.48
N SER A 13 -11.63 9.61 -16.57
CA SER A 13 -12.03 10.40 -15.41
C SER A 13 -13.11 9.62 -14.66
N TRP A 14 -12.68 8.87 -13.64
CA TRP A 14 -13.62 8.26 -12.71
C TRP A 14 -14.41 9.37 -12.01
N GLY A 15 -15.72 9.16 -11.81
CA GLY A 15 -16.49 10.03 -10.93
C GLY A 15 -15.80 10.12 -9.56
N ALA A 16 -15.85 11.28 -8.91
CA ALA A 16 -15.23 11.43 -7.59
C ALA A 16 -15.90 10.45 -6.61
N SER A 17 -15.13 9.48 -6.08
CA SER A 17 -15.63 8.56 -5.06
C SER A 17 -16.16 9.33 -3.84
N ARG A 18 -17.06 8.71 -3.08
CA ARG A 18 -17.55 9.27 -1.82
C ARG A 18 -17.39 8.22 -0.72
N CYS A 19 -16.56 8.52 0.27
CA CYS A 19 -16.43 7.67 1.46
C CYS A 19 -17.37 8.13 2.58
N PHE A 20 -17.79 7.18 3.41
CA PHE A 20 -18.66 7.42 4.57
C PHE A 20 -18.12 6.70 5.81
N GLY A 21 -18.28 7.32 6.98
CA GLY A 21 -17.89 6.73 8.25
C GLY A 21 -16.38 6.62 8.44
N THR A 22 -15.95 5.58 9.16
CA THR A 22 -14.54 5.34 9.51
C THR A 22 -13.99 4.13 8.76
N VAL A 23 -12.67 3.93 8.82
CA VAL A 23 -12.00 2.77 8.21
C VAL A 23 -12.52 1.43 8.75
N ALA A 24 -13.03 1.39 9.99
CA ALA A 24 -13.55 0.19 10.64
C ALA A 24 -15.09 0.10 10.69
N GLN A 25 -15.79 1.13 10.23
CA GLN A 25 -17.25 1.17 10.15
C GLN A 25 -17.64 2.19 9.09
N GLY A 26 -17.70 1.75 7.84
CA GLY A 26 -17.85 2.65 6.71
C GLY A 26 -18.36 1.99 5.44
N ARG A 27 -18.54 2.81 4.42
CA ARG A 27 -18.87 2.38 3.05
C ARG A 27 -18.23 3.33 2.05
N LEU A 28 -18.24 2.91 0.79
CA LEU A 28 -17.70 3.65 -0.35
C LEU A 28 -18.75 3.68 -1.47
N GLU A 29 -18.86 4.81 -2.14
CA GLU A 29 -19.57 4.93 -3.42
C GLU A 29 -18.55 5.21 -4.51
N GLU A 30 -18.77 4.64 -5.70
CA GLU A 30 -17.88 4.78 -6.86
C GLU A 30 -16.42 4.43 -6.52
N GLY A 31 -16.21 3.36 -5.76
CA GLY A 31 -14.88 2.85 -5.46
C GLY A 31 -14.19 2.34 -6.72
N VAL A 32 -12.90 2.63 -6.85
CA VAL A 32 -12.10 2.30 -8.03
C VAL A 32 -11.02 1.29 -7.70
N ALA A 33 -10.74 0.37 -8.63
CA ALA A 33 -9.68 -0.60 -8.45
C ALA A 33 -8.30 0.07 -8.56
N LEU A 34 -7.37 -0.35 -7.71
CA LEU A 34 -5.94 -0.14 -7.97
C LEU A 34 -5.52 -0.93 -9.22
N PRO A 35 -4.58 -0.42 -10.04
CA PRO A 35 -4.01 -1.18 -11.15
C PRO A 35 -3.44 -2.52 -10.66
N ALA A 36 -3.60 -3.58 -11.45
CA ALA A 36 -3.09 -4.90 -11.09
C ALA A 36 -1.56 -4.96 -11.10
N ASP A 37 -0.91 -4.11 -11.90
CA ASP A 37 0.54 -3.99 -12.01
C ASP A 37 0.95 -2.63 -12.59
N GLY A 38 2.25 -2.35 -12.51
CA GLY A 38 2.92 -1.22 -13.14
C GLY A 38 4.42 -1.47 -13.27
N ALA A 39 5.20 -0.40 -13.45
CA ALA A 39 6.63 -0.50 -13.80
C ALA A 39 7.46 -1.33 -12.80
N ASN A 40 7.18 -1.21 -11.50
CA ASN A 40 7.91 -1.89 -10.44
C ASN A 40 7.01 -2.37 -9.29
N PHE A 41 5.71 -2.51 -9.54
CA PHE A 41 4.76 -3.02 -8.55
C PHE A 41 3.74 -3.98 -9.15
N ALA A 42 3.17 -4.84 -8.31
CA ALA A 42 2.05 -5.71 -8.66
C ALA A 42 1.08 -5.88 -7.47
N ALA A 43 -0.15 -6.27 -7.78
CA ALA A 43 -1.09 -6.76 -6.78
C ALA A 43 -0.65 -8.13 -6.26
N TYR A 44 -0.92 -8.40 -4.98
CA TYR A 44 -0.57 -9.66 -4.33
C TYR A 44 -1.20 -10.90 -4.96
N SER A 45 -2.40 -10.76 -5.55
CA SER A 45 -3.16 -11.89 -6.09
C SER A 45 -4.08 -11.48 -7.23
N ARG A 46 -3.94 -12.16 -8.37
CA ARG A 46 -4.90 -12.04 -9.48
C ARG A 46 -6.32 -12.38 -9.06
N LEU A 47 -6.49 -13.40 -8.22
CA LEU A 47 -7.81 -13.79 -7.70
C LEU A 47 -8.39 -12.70 -6.78
N GLY A 48 -7.55 -12.06 -5.97
CA GLY A 48 -7.95 -10.93 -5.13
C GLY A 48 -8.45 -9.74 -5.95
N VAL A 49 -7.73 -9.42 -7.04
CA VAL A 49 -8.13 -8.39 -8.01
C VAL A 49 -9.46 -8.74 -8.66
N THR A 50 -9.60 -9.96 -9.22
CA THR A 50 -10.85 -10.40 -9.88
C THR A 50 -12.03 -10.47 -8.91
N ALA A 51 -11.80 -10.85 -7.65
CA ALA A 51 -12.83 -10.83 -6.62
C ALA A 51 -13.22 -9.41 -6.19
N GLY A 52 -12.49 -8.38 -6.61
CA GLY A 52 -12.78 -6.99 -6.31
C GLY A 52 -12.32 -6.52 -4.93
N ARG A 53 -11.31 -7.18 -4.35
CA ARG A 53 -10.75 -6.87 -3.01
C ARG A 53 -9.67 -5.78 -3.03
N THR A 54 -9.51 -5.11 -4.17
CA THR A 54 -8.45 -4.13 -4.43
C THR A 54 -9.04 -2.76 -4.83
N HIS A 55 -10.24 -2.42 -4.32
CA HIS A 55 -10.88 -1.12 -4.54
C HIS A 55 -10.58 -0.14 -3.41
N VAL A 56 -10.44 1.13 -3.78
CA VAL A 56 -10.17 2.26 -2.88
C VAL A 56 -10.93 3.50 -3.36
N HIS A 57 -10.90 4.55 -2.56
CA HIS A 57 -11.34 5.88 -2.98
C HIS A 57 -10.46 6.41 -4.13
N SER A 58 -11.04 7.12 -5.11
CA SER A 58 -10.32 7.62 -6.28
C SER A 58 -9.05 8.43 -5.94
N THR A 59 -9.14 9.35 -4.98
CA THR A 59 -7.95 10.06 -4.45
C THR A 59 -6.87 9.12 -3.91
N VAL A 60 -7.23 8.06 -3.19
CA VAL A 60 -6.26 7.08 -2.67
C VAL A 60 -5.61 6.32 -3.82
N ARG A 61 -6.39 5.91 -4.82
CA ARG A 61 -5.86 5.29 -6.04
C ARG A 61 -4.85 6.19 -6.74
N ASP A 62 -5.14 7.47 -6.90
CA ASP A 62 -4.25 8.41 -7.56
C ASP A 62 -2.95 8.61 -6.77
N ILE A 63 -3.03 8.72 -5.43
CA ILE A 63 -1.85 8.81 -4.54
C ILE A 63 -0.96 7.58 -4.67
N VAL A 64 -1.54 6.39 -4.61
CA VAL A 64 -0.79 5.12 -4.68
C VAL A 64 -0.11 4.97 -6.04
N VAL A 65 -0.82 5.29 -7.13
CA VAL A 65 -0.26 5.20 -8.48
C VAL A 65 0.86 6.23 -8.70
N ASP A 66 0.68 7.46 -8.24
CA ASP A 66 1.75 8.47 -8.30
C ASP A 66 2.97 8.06 -7.45
N ALA A 67 2.76 7.52 -6.25
CA ALA A 67 3.86 7.05 -5.41
C ALA A 67 4.67 5.94 -6.08
N TYR A 68 4.00 4.99 -6.74
CA TYR A 68 4.70 3.98 -7.54
C TYR A 68 5.42 4.55 -8.75
N ALA A 69 4.88 5.58 -9.41
CA ALA A 69 5.58 6.27 -10.49
C ALA A 69 6.88 6.94 -10.00
N GLN A 70 6.87 7.55 -8.80
CA GLN A 70 8.08 8.08 -8.18
C GLN A 70 9.06 6.98 -7.81
N LEU A 71 8.58 5.87 -7.24
CA LEU A 71 9.41 4.72 -6.87
C LEU A 71 10.06 4.04 -8.07
N ALA A 72 9.38 3.97 -9.22
CA ALA A 72 9.97 3.43 -10.44
C ALA A 72 11.19 4.25 -10.90
N THR A 73 11.28 5.52 -10.51
CA THR A 73 12.43 6.40 -10.76
C THR A 73 13.47 6.31 -9.65
N ALA A 74 13.04 6.34 -8.38
CA ALA A 74 13.94 6.35 -7.23
C ALA A 74 14.60 4.98 -6.97
N LEU A 75 13.85 3.89 -7.23
CA LEU A 75 14.22 2.50 -6.93
C LEU A 75 13.82 1.57 -8.10
N PRO A 76 14.37 1.77 -9.32
CA PRO A 76 13.94 1.03 -10.53
C PRO A 76 14.18 -0.48 -10.42
N GLY A 77 15.13 -0.92 -9.60
CA GLY A 77 15.45 -2.34 -9.38
C GLY A 77 14.71 -2.99 -8.20
N THR A 78 13.74 -2.30 -7.58
CA THR A 78 12.99 -2.81 -6.42
C THR A 78 11.58 -3.20 -6.84
N VAL A 79 11.13 -4.39 -6.45
CA VAL A 79 9.78 -4.87 -6.72
C VAL A 79 8.91 -4.63 -5.48
N PHE A 80 7.78 -3.96 -5.68
CA PHE A 80 6.78 -3.72 -4.65
C PHE A 80 5.53 -4.58 -4.87
N VAL A 81 4.88 -4.97 -3.78
CA VAL A 81 3.62 -5.72 -3.84
C VAL A 81 2.63 -5.07 -2.89
N TYR A 82 1.45 -4.70 -3.39
CA TYR A 82 0.35 -4.27 -2.52
C TYR A 82 -0.62 -5.43 -2.26
N GLY A 83 -1.17 -5.45 -1.05
CA GLY A 83 -2.08 -6.47 -0.55
C GLY A 83 -3.55 -6.12 -0.78
N GLU A 84 -4.37 -6.51 0.18
CA GLU A 84 -5.80 -6.22 0.20
C GLU A 84 -6.07 -4.74 0.47
N THR A 85 -7.17 -4.26 -0.12
CA THR A 85 -7.77 -2.96 0.20
C THR A 85 -9.22 -3.21 0.63
N GLY A 86 -10.22 -2.62 -0.03
CA GLY A 86 -11.63 -2.85 0.23
C GLY A 86 -12.43 -3.25 -1.01
N TRP A 87 -13.74 -3.31 -0.82
CA TRP A 87 -14.72 -3.51 -1.89
C TRP A 87 -15.04 -2.19 -2.61
N ALA A 88 -15.54 -2.27 -3.84
CA ALA A 88 -16.00 -1.10 -4.59
C ALA A 88 -17.08 -0.29 -3.84
N SER A 89 -17.93 -0.99 -3.08
CA SER A 89 -18.96 -0.40 -2.21
C SER A 89 -18.50 -0.17 -0.75
N GLY A 90 -17.25 -0.51 -0.43
CA GLY A 90 -16.74 -0.53 0.95
C GLY A 90 -17.45 -1.58 1.81
N GLY A 91 -17.62 -1.28 3.10
CA GLY A 91 -18.20 -2.21 4.07
C GLY A 91 -17.24 -3.29 4.54
N ARG A 92 -17.75 -4.19 5.38
CA ARG A 92 -16.93 -5.19 6.07
C ARG A 92 -16.29 -6.18 5.09
N ILE A 93 -14.96 -6.27 5.13
CA ILE A 93 -14.17 -7.24 4.39
C ILE A 93 -13.55 -8.23 5.38
N ARG A 94 -14.01 -9.50 5.42
CA ARG A 94 -13.39 -10.51 6.29
C ARG A 94 -12.03 -10.94 5.71
N PRO A 95 -11.02 -11.24 6.56
CA PRO A 95 -11.03 -11.22 8.03
C PRO A 95 -10.72 -9.85 8.66
N HIS A 96 -10.50 -8.80 7.85
CA HIS A 96 -10.14 -7.46 8.31
C HIS A 96 -11.18 -6.82 9.24
N ARG A 97 -10.67 -5.94 10.10
CA ARG A 97 -11.48 -5.04 10.94
C ARG A 97 -11.65 -3.65 10.32
N SER A 98 -10.68 -3.21 9.53
CA SER A 98 -10.68 -1.93 8.80
C SER A 98 -11.06 -2.11 7.32
N HIS A 99 -10.53 -1.27 6.42
CA HIS A 99 -10.74 -1.31 4.96
C HIS A 99 -12.17 -1.03 4.46
N GLN A 100 -13.04 -0.48 5.30
CA GLN A 100 -14.47 -0.38 4.97
C GLN A 100 -14.87 0.86 4.17
N ASN A 101 -14.08 1.93 4.15
CA ASN A 101 -14.45 3.19 3.51
C ASN A 101 -13.54 3.58 2.34
N GLY A 102 -12.71 2.65 1.86
CA GLY A 102 -11.80 2.85 0.73
C GLY A 102 -10.55 3.67 1.04
N LEU A 103 -10.23 3.91 2.32
CA LEU A 103 -9.10 4.74 2.74
C LEU A 103 -7.91 3.95 3.30
N SER A 104 -7.90 2.64 3.14
CA SER A 104 -6.88 1.76 3.70
C SER A 104 -6.26 0.90 2.60
N VAL A 105 -4.94 0.72 2.66
CA VAL A 105 -4.19 -0.17 1.75
C VAL A 105 -3.16 -0.94 2.55
N ASP A 106 -3.13 -2.26 2.36
CA ASP A 106 -2.02 -3.09 2.82
C ASP A 106 -0.90 -3.08 1.77
N PHE A 107 0.34 -3.00 2.22
CA PHE A 107 1.52 -3.13 1.37
C PHE A 107 2.42 -4.20 1.95
N PHE A 108 2.75 -5.22 1.16
CA PHE A 108 3.71 -6.23 1.60
C PHE A 108 5.10 -5.61 1.74
N VAL A 109 5.87 -6.09 2.71
CA VAL A 109 7.25 -5.66 2.90
C VAL A 109 8.07 -6.02 1.65
N PRO A 110 8.79 -5.08 1.02
CA PRO A 110 9.76 -5.41 0.00
C PRO A 110 10.86 -6.29 0.59
N VAL A 111 11.30 -7.28 -0.17
CA VAL A 111 12.30 -8.25 0.27
C VAL A 111 13.44 -8.39 -0.72
N ARG A 112 14.58 -8.85 -0.21
CA ARG A 112 15.73 -9.29 -1.00
C ARG A 112 16.02 -10.75 -0.71
N ASN A 113 16.40 -11.49 -1.75
CA ASN A 113 16.88 -12.87 -1.63
C ASN A 113 18.33 -12.95 -1.12
N ALA A 114 18.89 -14.16 -1.03
CA ALA A 114 20.27 -14.39 -0.58
C ALA A 114 21.33 -13.67 -1.44
N ALA A 115 21.04 -13.37 -2.71
CA ALA A 115 21.93 -12.63 -3.60
C ALA A 115 21.80 -11.09 -3.45
N GLY A 116 20.94 -10.62 -2.55
CA GLY A 116 20.66 -9.19 -2.35
C GLY A 116 19.78 -8.57 -3.44
N VAL A 117 19.17 -9.39 -4.29
CA VAL A 117 18.29 -8.95 -5.38
C VAL A 117 16.86 -8.80 -4.84
N SER A 118 16.21 -7.69 -5.18
CA SER A 118 14.80 -7.49 -4.83
C SER A 118 13.91 -8.46 -5.61
N VAL A 119 13.02 -9.13 -4.89
CA VAL A 119 12.07 -10.09 -5.44
C VAL A 119 10.68 -9.83 -4.83
N PRO A 120 9.58 -10.19 -5.52
CA PRO A 120 8.26 -10.10 -4.89
C PRO A 120 8.19 -11.03 -3.67
N LEU A 121 7.54 -10.58 -2.61
CA LEU A 121 7.20 -11.46 -1.49
C LEU A 121 6.32 -12.61 -2.02
N PRO A 122 6.57 -13.88 -1.65
CA PRO A 122 5.77 -15.00 -2.16
C PRO A 122 4.30 -14.90 -1.73
N THR A 123 3.37 -14.93 -2.68
CA THR A 123 1.92 -14.84 -2.44
C THR A 123 1.15 -16.09 -2.90
N GLY A 124 1.59 -17.26 -2.43
CA GLY A 124 0.97 -18.55 -2.76
C GLY A 124 -0.27 -18.89 -1.93
N LEU A 125 -1.04 -19.90 -2.33
CA LEU A 125 -2.19 -20.35 -1.52
C LEU A 125 -1.76 -20.93 -0.16
N THR A 126 -0.61 -21.60 -0.11
CA THR A 126 -0.06 -22.24 1.11
C THR A 126 0.32 -21.24 2.20
N ASN A 127 0.63 -20.00 1.85
CA ASN A 127 0.94 -18.92 2.79
C ASN A 127 -0.17 -17.86 2.84
N LYS A 128 -1.41 -18.24 2.50
CA LYS A 128 -2.59 -17.35 2.47
C LYS A 128 -2.36 -16.07 1.67
N LEU A 129 -1.78 -16.21 0.47
CA LEU A 129 -1.47 -15.11 -0.44
C LEU A 129 -0.47 -14.10 0.17
N GLY A 130 0.47 -14.59 0.98
CA GLY A 130 1.51 -13.80 1.67
C GLY A 130 1.21 -13.53 3.14
N TYR A 131 -0.06 -13.49 3.56
CA TYR A 131 -0.52 -13.15 4.92
C TYR A 131 -0.30 -14.22 5.99
N SER A 132 0.53 -15.24 5.73
CA SER A 132 0.94 -16.23 6.72
C SER A 132 2.44 -16.51 6.64
N ILE A 133 3.19 -15.55 6.10
CA ILE A 133 4.64 -15.47 6.26
C ILE A 133 4.92 -14.86 7.63
N GLU A 134 5.90 -15.41 8.35
CA GLU A 134 6.37 -14.88 9.62
C GLU A 134 7.88 -14.68 9.55
N PHE A 135 8.32 -13.43 9.58
CA PHE A 135 9.73 -13.09 9.63
C PHE A 135 10.27 -13.28 11.06
N ASP A 136 11.56 -13.55 11.22
CA ASP A 136 12.18 -13.65 12.55
C ASP A 136 12.51 -12.27 13.15
N ALA A 137 13.05 -12.22 14.36
CA ALA A 137 13.44 -10.96 15.01
C ALA A 137 14.54 -10.19 14.24
N ALA A 138 15.27 -10.86 13.34
CA ALA A 138 16.27 -10.28 12.45
C ALA A 138 15.69 -9.96 11.05
N ALA A 139 14.36 -9.97 10.91
CA ALA A 139 13.61 -9.69 9.69
C ALA A 139 13.94 -10.65 8.54
N ARG A 140 14.06 -11.95 8.83
CA ARG A 140 14.37 -13.01 7.86
C ARG A 140 13.24 -14.04 7.76
N PHE A 141 13.01 -14.55 6.56
CA PHE A 141 12.12 -15.67 6.29
C PHE A 141 12.76 -16.50 5.17
N ASP A 142 13.10 -17.76 5.43
CA ASP A 142 13.91 -18.58 4.54
C ASP A 142 15.20 -17.84 4.08
N ASP A 143 15.38 -17.64 2.77
CA ASP A 143 16.48 -16.90 2.17
C ASP A 143 16.17 -15.40 1.97
N LEU A 144 14.98 -14.96 2.36
CA LEU A 144 14.50 -13.59 2.23
C LEU A 144 14.85 -12.74 3.45
N ARG A 145 15.08 -11.45 3.19
CA ARG A 145 15.24 -10.41 4.21
C ARG A 145 14.42 -9.18 3.83
N ILE A 146 13.83 -8.53 4.82
CA ILE A 146 13.10 -7.26 4.60
C ILE A 146 14.08 -6.17 4.15
N ASP A 147 13.70 -5.45 3.10
CA ASP A 147 14.37 -4.22 2.66
C ASP A 147 13.73 -3.00 3.34
N PHE A 148 14.21 -2.66 4.52
CA PHE A 148 13.72 -1.51 5.28
C PHE A 148 13.90 -0.19 4.55
N ALA A 149 14.96 -0.03 3.75
CA ALA A 149 15.19 1.19 3.00
C ALA A 149 14.12 1.38 1.90
N ALA A 150 13.69 0.30 1.26
CA ALA A 150 12.59 0.32 0.31
C ALA A 150 11.23 0.65 0.96
N ILE A 151 10.93 0.10 2.15
CA ILE A 151 9.74 0.50 2.92
C ILE A 151 9.79 2.00 3.23
N ALA A 152 10.94 2.46 3.71
CA ALA A 152 11.12 3.84 4.13
C ALA A 152 10.97 4.84 2.97
N GLU A 153 11.53 4.53 1.80
CA GLU A 153 11.33 5.32 0.59
C GLU A 153 9.88 5.25 0.10
N HIS A 154 9.21 4.10 0.18
CA HIS A 154 7.80 4.00 -0.21
C HIS A 154 6.89 4.86 0.67
N LEU A 155 7.05 4.82 1.99
CA LEU A 155 6.29 5.68 2.91
C LEU A 155 6.55 7.18 2.65
N PHE A 156 7.79 7.54 2.34
CA PHE A 156 8.14 8.90 1.92
C PHE A 156 7.40 9.30 0.63
N GLN A 157 7.44 8.47 -0.40
CA GLN A 157 6.77 8.76 -1.68
C GLN A 157 5.25 8.77 -1.55
N LEU A 158 4.66 7.88 -0.74
CA LEU A 158 3.23 7.91 -0.44
C LEU A 158 2.82 9.23 0.22
N ALA A 159 3.60 9.72 1.19
CA ALA A 159 3.31 10.97 1.86
C ALA A 159 3.47 12.19 0.95
N GLU A 160 4.54 12.23 0.13
CA GLU A 160 4.74 13.31 -0.85
C GLU A 160 3.67 13.30 -1.95
N SER A 161 3.28 12.12 -2.45
CA SER A 161 2.15 11.95 -3.35
C SER A 161 0.84 12.39 -2.70
N ALA A 162 0.57 11.98 -1.46
CA ALA A 162 -0.62 12.42 -0.73
C ALA A 162 -0.69 13.95 -0.66
N ARG A 163 0.44 14.61 -0.36
CA ARG A 163 0.54 16.08 -0.35
C ARG A 163 0.25 16.70 -1.72
N ARG A 164 0.79 16.14 -2.81
CA ARG A 164 0.51 16.61 -4.19
C ARG A 164 -0.97 16.50 -4.56
N HIS A 165 -1.66 15.51 -4.00
CA HIS A 165 -3.09 15.28 -4.17
C HIS A 165 -3.96 15.97 -3.10
N GLY A 166 -3.41 16.94 -2.35
CA GLY A 166 -4.17 17.72 -1.35
C GLY A 166 -4.64 16.91 -0.14
N SER A 167 -3.96 15.80 0.17
CA SER A 167 -4.28 14.83 1.21
C SER A 167 -3.05 14.59 2.12
N GLY A 168 -3.07 13.52 2.90
CA GLY A 168 -1.96 13.08 3.76
C GLY A 168 -2.15 11.64 4.22
N LEU A 169 -1.17 11.10 4.94
CA LEU A 169 -1.32 9.81 5.63
C LEU A 169 -1.97 10.05 7.00
N ALA A 170 -2.97 9.25 7.34
CA ALA A 170 -3.65 9.33 8.63
C ALA A 170 -2.95 8.47 9.69
N MET A 171 -2.60 7.23 9.33
CA MET A 171 -1.98 6.25 10.21
C MET A 171 -1.15 5.27 9.39
N VAL A 172 -0.02 4.84 9.94
CA VAL A 172 0.74 3.69 9.45
C VAL A 172 0.82 2.65 10.55
N ILE A 173 0.34 1.43 10.29
CA ILE A 173 0.48 0.28 11.18
C ILE A 173 1.62 -0.57 10.64
N PHE A 174 2.65 -0.73 11.46
CA PHE A 174 3.82 -1.55 11.16
C PHE A 174 4.26 -2.28 12.43
N ASP A 175 4.92 -3.44 12.28
CA ASP A 175 5.30 -4.24 13.43
C ASP A 175 6.27 -3.48 14.35
N PRO A 176 5.93 -3.24 15.64
CA PRO A 176 6.76 -2.45 16.54
C PRO A 176 8.22 -2.93 16.71
N PRO A 177 8.53 -4.25 16.74
CA PRO A 177 9.90 -4.76 16.74
C PRO A 177 10.75 -4.30 15.55
N TYR A 178 10.14 -3.96 14.43
CA TYR A 178 10.83 -3.55 13.20
C TYR A 178 10.97 -2.05 13.04
N LEU A 179 10.25 -1.25 13.83
CA LEU A 179 10.38 0.21 13.80
C LEU A 179 11.83 0.69 14.00
N PRO A 180 12.65 0.16 14.94
CA PRO A 180 14.05 0.59 15.07
C PRO A 180 14.86 0.38 13.79
N MET A 181 14.64 -0.74 13.07
CA MET A 181 15.33 -1.03 11.81
C MET A 181 14.84 -0.12 10.68
N LEU A 182 13.54 0.11 10.57
CA LEU A 182 12.95 1.05 9.61
C LEU A 182 13.49 2.48 9.82
N LEU A 183 13.55 2.92 11.07
CA LEU A 183 13.95 4.28 11.43
C LEU A 183 15.47 4.48 11.50
N ALA A 184 16.27 3.44 11.26
CA ALA A 184 17.71 3.51 11.08
C ALA A 184 18.11 3.73 9.60
N THR A 185 17.14 3.71 8.68
CA THR A 185 17.36 3.95 7.25
C THR A 185 17.61 5.43 6.95
N PRO A 186 18.07 5.81 5.73
CA PRO A 186 18.28 7.22 5.36
C PRO A 186 17.04 8.11 5.47
N ARG A 187 15.82 7.57 5.34
CA ARG A 187 14.58 8.32 5.57
C ARG A 187 14.08 8.28 7.01
N GLY A 188 14.80 7.60 7.91
CA GLY A 188 14.34 7.33 9.27
C GLY A 188 13.99 8.58 10.08
N ASP A 189 14.83 9.62 10.01
CA ASP A 189 14.54 10.92 10.66
C ASP A 189 13.29 11.57 10.09
N TRP A 190 13.18 11.61 8.76
CA TRP A 190 12.01 12.17 8.09
C TRP A 190 10.73 11.42 8.49
N LEU A 191 10.77 10.08 8.52
CA LEU A 191 9.63 9.25 8.92
C LEU A 191 9.22 9.50 10.38
N ARG A 192 10.19 9.66 11.29
CA ARG A 192 9.91 10.00 12.70
C ARG A 192 9.10 11.29 12.83
N GLU A 193 9.40 12.27 11.99
CA GLU A 193 8.79 13.61 12.05
C GLU A 193 7.44 13.69 11.32
N HIS A 194 7.27 12.94 10.23
CA HIS A 194 6.17 13.15 9.29
C HIS A 194 5.17 12.00 9.23
N VAL A 195 5.51 10.81 9.72
CA VAL A 195 4.63 9.63 9.68
C VAL A 195 4.07 9.31 11.06
N ASN A 196 2.74 9.27 11.13
CA ASN A 196 2.03 8.85 12.33
C ASN A 196 1.96 7.32 12.41
N PHE A 197 2.93 6.69 13.06
CA PHE A 197 2.89 5.26 13.33
C PHE A 197 1.94 4.92 14.49
N MET A 198 1.18 3.85 14.35
CA MET A 198 0.26 3.38 15.40
C MET A 198 1.04 3.03 16.67
N LYS A 199 0.62 3.61 17.79
CA LYS A 199 1.16 3.30 19.11
C LYS A 199 0.41 2.09 19.68
N GLY A 200 1.10 0.97 19.87
CA GLY A 200 0.55 -0.25 20.48
C GLY A 200 0.69 -1.48 19.60
N ARG A 201 0.30 -2.64 20.13
CA ARG A 201 0.33 -3.90 19.38
C ARG A 201 -0.92 -4.01 18.50
N ALA A 202 -0.72 -4.28 17.22
CA ALA A 202 -1.79 -4.71 16.34
C ALA A 202 -2.36 -6.07 16.81
N TRP A 203 -3.63 -6.33 16.50
CA TRP A 203 -4.31 -7.57 16.93
C TRP A 203 -3.76 -8.83 16.25
N VAL A 204 -3.25 -8.68 15.03
CA VAL A 204 -2.54 -9.71 14.26
C VAL A 204 -1.12 -9.22 14.09
N ARG A 205 -0.16 -10.14 13.92
CA ARG A 205 1.20 -9.77 13.53
C ARG A 205 1.16 -9.12 12.13
N HIS A 206 1.98 -8.09 11.92
CA HIS A 206 2.08 -7.35 10.65
C HIS A 206 3.56 -7.23 10.28
N ASP A 207 4.28 -8.36 10.33
CA ASP A 207 5.71 -8.42 10.01
C ASP A 207 5.94 -8.64 8.51
N GLU A 208 4.93 -9.17 7.82
CA GLU A 208 4.91 -9.40 6.39
C GLU A 208 4.31 -8.24 5.57
N HIS A 209 3.56 -7.33 6.20
CA HIS A 209 2.99 -6.16 5.54
C HIS A 209 2.87 -4.96 6.48
N TYR A 210 2.73 -3.76 5.92
CA TYR A 210 2.32 -2.56 6.64
C TYR A 210 1.02 -2.03 6.08
N HIS A 211 0.19 -1.49 6.96
CA HIS A 211 -1.12 -0.95 6.62
C HIS A 211 -1.07 0.56 6.68
N VAL A 212 -1.60 1.22 5.65
CA VAL A 212 -1.64 2.68 5.57
C VAL A 212 -3.07 3.15 5.42
N ASP A 213 -3.49 4.00 6.36
CA ASP A 213 -4.72 4.77 6.26
C ASP A 213 -4.42 6.16 5.66
N PHE A 214 -5.25 6.61 4.73
CA PHE A 214 -5.14 7.90 4.05
C PHE A 214 -6.13 8.92 4.61
N ARG A 215 -5.75 10.19 4.63
CA ARG A 215 -6.57 11.30 5.12
C ARG A 215 -7.42 11.89 3.99
N VAL A 216 -8.59 11.31 3.78
CA VAL A 216 -9.63 11.86 2.91
C VAL A 216 -10.86 12.17 3.76
N ALA A 217 -11.50 13.32 3.51
CA ALA A 217 -12.70 13.70 4.24
C ALA A 217 -13.90 12.82 3.82
N CYS A 218 -14.48 12.11 4.77
CA CYS A 218 -15.67 11.28 4.55
C CYS A 218 -16.92 11.94 5.14
N ALA A 219 -18.06 11.66 4.51
CA ALA A 219 -19.36 12.00 5.08
C ALA A 219 -19.66 11.11 6.32
N PRO A 220 -20.55 11.54 7.23
CA PRO A 220 -21.05 10.67 8.29
C PRO A 220 -21.68 9.39 7.73
N LEU A 221 -21.54 8.28 8.45
CA LEU A 221 -22.28 7.06 8.14
C LEU A 221 -23.74 7.28 8.59
N ALA A 222 -24.66 7.29 7.63
CA ALA A 222 -26.11 7.33 7.89
C ALA A 222 -26.62 5.96 8.36
#